data_AF-Q5BLU5-F1
#
_entry.id   AF-Q5BLU5-F1
#
_cell.length_a   1.000
_cell.length_b   1.000
_cell.length_c   1.000
_cell.angle_alpha   90.00
_cell.angle_beta   90.00
_cell.angle_gamma   90.00
#
_symmetry.space_group_name_H-M   'P 1'
#
loop_
_entity.id
_entity.type
_entity.pdbx_description
1 polymer ?
#
loop_
_entity_poly.entity_id
_entity_poly.type
_entity_poly.pdbx_seq_one_letter_code
_entity_poly.pdbx_strand_id
1 'polypeptide(L)'
;YPHKILTGRRSRMHTIRQTSGLAGFPKRDESAHDAFGVGHSSTSISAALGMAVARDLLGRKNHVISVIGDGAMTAGQAYEAMNNSGYLDANMIVVLNDNKQVSLPTATLDGPSKPVGALSRALTKLQSSTKFRPLREAAKSVTKQIGGPTHEVAAKVDEYARGMISASGSSLFEELGLYYIGPVDGHCVEDLVTIFEKVKSMPAPGPVLIHIVTEKGKGYPPAEAAADRMHGVVKFEPATGRQLKSKSPTLSYTQYFAESLIREAESDEKVVAIHAAMGGGTGLNYFQKRFPERCFDVGIAEQ
;
A
#
# COMPACT_ATOMS: atom_id res chain seq x y z
N TYR A 1 11.99 -5.25 4.21
CA TYR A 1 13.35 -5.70 4.61
C TYR A 1 14.14 -4.67 5.40
N PRO A 2 14.18 -3.37 5.03
CA PRO A 2 14.86 -2.35 5.84
C PRO A 2 14.46 -2.37 7.32
N HIS A 3 13.16 -2.54 7.61
CA HIS A 3 12.66 -2.80 8.97
C HIS A 3 13.46 -3.88 9.72
N LYS A 4 13.61 -5.08 9.15
CA LYS A 4 14.36 -6.19 9.78
C LYS A 4 15.84 -5.83 9.97
N ILE A 5 16.45 -5.18 8.98
CA ILE A 5 17.85 -4.72 9.04
C ILE A 5 18.06 -3.75 10.22
N LEU A 6 17.18 -2.76 10.35
CA LEU A 6 17.26 -1.71 11.36
C LEU A 6 16.85 -2.18 12.77
N THR A 7 16.21 -3.35 12.87
CA THR A 7 15.75 -3.94 14.14
C THR A 7 16.59 -5.16 14.53
N GLY A 8 17.91 -5.05 14.38
CA GLY A 8 18.89 -6.02 14.89
C GLY A 8 19.07 -7.30 14.07
N ARG A 9 18.41 -7.45 12.91
CA ARG A 9 18.49 -8.70 12.11
C ARG A 9 19.38 -8.60 10.87
N ARG A 10 20.17 -7.54 10.73
CA ARG A 10 21.07 -7.31 9.57
C ARG A 10 21.99 -8.51 9.28
N SER A 11 22.66 -9.05 10.30
CA SER A 11 23.60 -10.17 10.15
C SER A 11 22.94 -11.45 9.63
N ARG A 12 21.63 -11.62 9.86
CA ARG A 12 20.86 -12.81 9.46
C ARG A 12 20.14 -12.68 8.12
N MET A 13 20.21 -11.52 7.45
CA MET A 13 19.47 -11.28 6.19
C MET A 13 19.79 -12.28 5.08
N HIS A 14 21.00 -12.84 5.06
CA HIS A 14 21.40 -13.88 4.10
C HIS A 14 20.63 -15.21 4.25
N THR A 15 19.93 -15.41 5.38
CA THR A 15 19.12 -16.60 5.68
C THR A 15 17.63 -16.42 5.36
N ILE A 16 17.22 -15.26 4.84
CA ILE A 16 15.80 -14.95 4.65
C ILE A 16 15.12 -15.93 3.67
N ARG A 17 13.92 -16.41 4.03
CA ARG A 17 13.13 -17.42 3.30
C ARG A 17 13.81 -18.79 3.17
N GLN A 18 14.85 -19.07 3.95
CA GLN A 18 15.45 -20.40 4.06
C GLN A 18 14.89 -21.14 5.27
N THR A 19 14.91 -22.47 5.23
CA THR A 19 14.58 -23.32 6.39
C THR A 19 15.41 -22.90 7.60
N SER A 20 14.76 -22.71 8.74
CA SER A 20 15.39 -22.22 10.00
C SER A 20 16.00 -20.81 9.92
N GLY A 21 15.77 -20.07 8.83
CA GLY A 21 16.19 -18.69 8.62
C GLY A 21 15.14 -17.65 9.00
N LEU A 22 15.35 -16.39 8.58
CA LEU A 22 14.37 -15.33 8.77
C LEU A 22 13.14 -15.52 7.87
N ALA A 23 11.95 -15.20 8.36
CA ALA A 23 10.75 -15.16 7.56
C ALA A 23 10.81 -14.03 6.51
N GLY A 24 10.17 -14.24 5.36
CA GLY A 24 10.07 -13.22 4.31
C GLY A 24 9.19 -12.02 4.70
N PHE A 25 8.34 -12.18 5.72
CA PHE A 25 7.39 -11.18 6.20
C PHE A 25 7.58 -10.94 7.71
N PRO A 26 7.02 -9.85 8.26
CA PRO A 26 6.88 -9.69 9.71
C PRO A 26 6.25 -10.94 10.36
N LYS A 27 6.91 -11.47 11.39
CA LYS A 27 6.46 -12.62 12.16
C LYS A 27 6.65 -12.32 13.65
N ARG A 28 5.56 -12.35 14.42
CA ARG A 28 5.53 -11.95 15.83
C ARG A 28 6.56 -12.69 16.69
N ASP A 29 6.68 -14.00 16.51
CA ASP A 29 7.64 -14.82 17.26
C ASP A 29 9.09 -14.65 16.80
N GLU A 30 9.33 -13.94 15.68
CA GLU A 30 10.69 -13.67 15.19
C GLU A 30 11.30 -12.43 15.86
N SER A 31 10.49 -11.43 16.21
CA SER A 31 10.98 -10.18 16.79
C SER A 31 9.87 -9.41 17.49
N ALA A 32 10.19 -8.80 18.64
CA ALA A 32 9.31 -7.83 19.31
C ALA A 32 8.97 -6.60 18.44
N HIS A 33 9.75 -6.34 17.38
CA HIS A 33 9.49 -5.27 16.42
C HIS A 33 8.50 -5.65 15.31
N ASP A 34 8.10 -6.93 15.22
CA ASP A 34 7.12 -7.41 14.24
C ASP A 34 5.74 -7.47 14.91
N ALA A 35 5.09 -6.30 15.02
CA ALA A 35 3.86 -6.11 15.81
C ALA A 35 2.68 -7.00 15.38
N PHE A 36 2.56 -7.27 14.08
CA PHE A 36 1.51 -8.10 13.49
C PHE A 36 2.11 -9.08 12.48
N GLY A 37 1.60 -10.31 12.45
CA GLY A 37 2.00 -11.31 11.46
C GLY A 37 1.28 -11.04 10.15
N VAL A 38 2.02 -10.93 9.04
CA VAL A 38 1.43 -10.65 7.72
C VAL A 38 1.92 -11.64 6.67
N GLY A 39 1.14 -11.73 5.60
CA GLY A 39 1.41 -12.55 4.41
C GLY A 39 0.33 -12.25 3.37
N HIS A 40 -0.93 -12.38 3.79
CA HIS A 40 -2.07 -11.82 3.07
C HIS A 40 -2.02 -10.28 3.08
N SER A 41 -2.42 -9.70 1.95
CA SER A 41 -2.50 -8.26 1.75
C SER A 41 -3.65 -7.64 2.56
N SER A 42 -3.67 -6.31 2.65
CA SER A 42 -4.86 -5.51 3.04
C SER A 42 -5.36 -5.66 4.49
N THR A 43 -4.68 -6.47 5.29
CA THR A 43 -5.00 -6.70 6.71
C THR A 43 -4.48 -5.62 7.66
N SER A 44 -3.56 -4.76 7.21
CA SER A 44 -2.77 -3.89 8.11
C SER A 44 -3.58 -2.79 8.79
N ILE A 45 -4.52 -2.14 8.07
CA ILE A 45 -5.36 -1.07 8.65
C ILE A 45 -6.29 -1.65 9.73
N SER A 46 -6.94 -2.79 9.43
CA SER A 46 -7.84 -3.46 10.39
C SER A 46 -7.09 -3.92 11.65
N ALA A 47 -5.90 -4.51 11.48
CA ALA A 47 -5.05 -4.89 12.61
C ALA A 47 -4.63 -3.67 13.45
N ALA A 48 -4.23 -2.58 12.80
CA ALA A 48 -3.87 -1.34 13.47
C ALA A 48 -5.06 -0.70 14.21
N LEU A 49 -6.26 -0.74 13.64
CA LEU A 49 -7.47 -0.27 14.33
C LEU A 49 -7.71 -1.04 15.63
N GLY A 50 -7.65 -2.37 15.59
CA GLY A 50 -7.78 -3.19 16.80
C GLY A 50 -6.71 -2.88 17.85
N MET A 51 -5.46 -2.64 17.41
CA MET A 51 -4.38 -2.23 18.30
C MET A 51 -4.58 -0.83 18.90
N ALA A 52 -5.14 0.11 18.13
CA ALA A 52 -5.45 1.45 18.60
C ALA A 52 -6.56 1.42 19.66
N VAL A 53 -7.66 0.71 19.40
CA VAL A 53 -8.74 0.52 20.38
C VAL A 53 -8.21 -0.15 21.65
N ALA A 54 -7.41 -1.22 21.52
CA ALA A 54 -6.84 -1.90 22.68
C ALA A 54 -5.88 -1.00 23.49
N ARG A 55 -5.08 -0.16 22.82
CA ARG A 55 -4.23 0.83 23.48
C ARG A 55 -5.06 1.78 24.33
N ASP A 56 -6.15 2.30 23.78
CA ASP A 56 -7.00 3.29 24.46
C ASP A 56 -7.71 2.68 25.66
N LEU A 57 -8.24 1.46 25.52
CA LEU A 57 -8.82 0.69 26.64
C LEU A 57 -7.81 0.41 27.76
N LEU A 58 -6.53 0.27 27.44
CA LEU A 58 -5.45 0.07 28.40
C LEU A 58 -4.86 1.39 28.95
N GLY A 59 -5.41 2.54 28.58
CA GLY A 59 -4.91 3.86 29.00
C GLY A 59 -3.49 4.17 28.52
N ARG A 60 -3.04 3.50 27.45
CA ARG A 60 -1.69 3.66 26.89
C ARG A 60 -1.64 4.84 25.91
N LYS A 61 -0.43 5.34 25.66
CA LYS A 61 -0.19 6.52 24.80
C LYS A 61 0.77 6.25 23.64
N ASN A 62 1.03 4.99 23.32
CA ASN A 62 1.90 4.64 22.20
C ASN A 62 1.22 4.95 20.85
N HIS A 63 2.01 5.25 19.83
CA HIS A 63 1.49 5.41 18.47
C HIS A 63 1.19 4.05 17.83
N VAL A 64 0.18 4.01 16.98
CA VAL A 64 -0.16 2.84 16.16
C VAL A 64 -0.12 3.26 14.71
N ILE A 65 0.77 2.63 13.94
CA ILE A 65 1.08 3.03 12.57
C ILE A 65 0.94 1.81 11.66
N SER A 66 0.09 1.93 10.64
CA SER A 66 -0.06 0.96 9.55
C SER A 66 0.66 1.47 8.32
N VAL A 67 1.38 0.60 7.62
CA VAL A 67 1.93 0.90 6.29
C VAL A 67 1.25 -0.01 5.30
N ILE A 68 0.64 0.56 4.27
CA ILE A 68 -0.13 -0.17 3.25
C ILE A 68 0.29 0.32 1.85
N GLY A 69 0.40 -0.61 0.89
CA GLY A 69 0.68 -0.26 -0.50
C GLY A 69 -0.59 0.10 -1.27
N ASP A 70 -0.46 0.88 -2.34
CA ASP A 70 -1.52 1.16 -3.31
C ASP A 70 -2.25 -0.09 -3.81
N GLY A 71 -1.54 -1.17 -4.13
CA GLY A 71 -2.20 -2.42 -4.53
C GLY A 71 -3.03 -3.06 -3.43
N ALA A 72 -2.57 -3.00 -2.18
CA ALA A 72 -3.32 -3.51 -1.04
C ALA A 72 -4.57 -2.68 -0.74
N MET A 73 -4.62 -1.42 -1.17
CA MET A 73 -5.81 -0.59 -1.05
C MET A 73 -6.94 -1.00 -1.99
N THR A 74 -6.69 -1.86 -3.00
CA THR A 74 -7.75 -2.31 -3.91
C THR A 74 -8.74 -3.27 -3.26
N ALA A 75 -8.36 -3.90 -2.14
CA ALA A 75 -9.20 -4.85 -1.42
C ALA A 75 -10.33 -4.16 -0.64
N GLY A 76 -11.52 -4.75 -0.63
CA GLY A 76 -12.66 -4.29 0.19
C GLY A 76 -12.32 -4.15 1.67
N GLN A 77 -11.54 -5.10 2.22
CA GLN A 77 -11.13 -5.09 3.63
C GLN A 77 -10.39 -3.79 4.04
N ALA A 78 -9.63 -3.17 3.14
CA ALA A 78 -8.96 -1.91 3.44
C ALA A 78 -9.97 -0.78 3.66
N TYR A 79 -11.05 -0.76 2.88
CA TYR A 79 -12.13 0.23 2.98
C TYR A 79 -13.00 0.01 4.20
N GLU A 80 -13.37 -1.23 4.49
CA GLU A 80 -14.09 -1.58 5.70
C GLU A 80 -13.32 -1.11 6.94
N ALA A 81 -12.01 -1.34 6.94
CA ALA A 81 -11.14 -0.90 8.02
C ALA A 81 -11.05 0.63 8.13
N MET A 82 -10.87 1.36 7.03
CA MET A 82 -10.83 2.83 7.04
C MET A 82 -12.15 3.45 7.48
N ASN A 83 -13.27 2.94 6.96
CA ASN A 83 -14.61 3.37 7.35
C ASN A 83 -14.81 3.20 8.87
N ASN A 84 -14.41 2.05 9.42
CA ASN A 84 -14.52 1.81 10.85
C ASN A 84 -13.54 2.67 11.67
N SER A 85 -12.33 2.92 11.17
CA SER A 85 -11.36 3.82 11.80
C SER A 85 -11.91 5.24 11.93
N GLY A 86 -12.55 5.76 10.88
CA GLY A 86 -13.22 7.07 10.91
C GLY A 86 -14.43 7.10 11.82
N TYR A 87 -15.29 6.08 11.75
CA TYR A 87 -16.47 5.97 12.62
C TYR A 87 -16.10 5.98 14.12
N LEU A 88 -15.01 5.31 14.48
CA LEU A 88 -14.52 5.24 15.86
C LEU A 88 -13.64 6.43 16.26
N ASP A 89 -13.35 7.37 15.36
CA ASP A 89 -12.35 8.44 15.52
C ASP A 89 -11.02 7.91 16.12
N ALA A 90 -10.60 6.74 15.66
CA ALA A 90 -9.50 6.01 16.28
C ALA A 90 -8.16 6.72 16.02
N ASN A 91 -7.43 7.08 17.09
CA ASN A 91 -6.14 7.75 16.96
C ASN A 91 -5.06 6.79 16.43
N MET A 92 -4.83 6.80 15.12
CA MET A 92 -3.87 5.95 14.42
C MET A 92 -3.36 6.61 13.15
N ILE A 93 -2.22 6.16 12.64
CA ILE A 93 -1.62 6.68 11.41
C ILE A 93 -1.62 5.57 10.35
N VAL A 94 -2.16 5.87 9.18
CA VAL A 94 -2.10 5.03 7.98
C VAL A 94 -1.15 5.68 7.00
N VAL A 95 -0.07 4.99 6.64
CA VAL A 95 0.87 5.41 5.61
C VAL A 95 0.53 4.65 4.32
N LEU A 96 -0.02 5.37 3.34
CA LEU A 96 -0.26 4.86 2.01
C LEU A 96 1.01 5.05 1.17
N ASN A 97 1.68 3.94 0.87
CA ASN A 97 2.81 3.89 -0.05
C ASN A 97 2.34 3.63 -1.49
N ASP A 98 2.14 4.71 -2.23
CA ASP A 98 1.76 4.67 -3.64
C ASP A 98 3.00 4.66 -4.54
N ASN A 99 3.24 3.54 -5.20
CA ASN A 99 4.33 3.40 -6.17
C ASN A 99 3.82 3.29 -7.62
N LYS A 100 2.53 3.56 -7.84
CA LYS A 100 1.82 3.49 -9.13
C LYS A 100 1.79 2.11 -9.78
N GLN A 101 2.23 1.07 -9.07
CA GLN A 101 2.07 -0.32 -9.49
C GLN A 101 1.05 -0.99 -8.58
N VAL A 102 -0.22 -0.72 -8.89
CA VAL A 102 -1.39 -1.01 -8.05
C VAL A 102 -1.74 -2.50 -7.96
N SER A 103 -0.83 -3.39 -8.31
CA SER A 103 -0.79 -4.77 -7.83
C SER A 103 0.55 -5.40 -8.21
N LEU A 104 0.75 -6.66 -7.81
CA LEU A 104 1.64 -7.58 -8.55
C LEU A 104 1.49 -7.25 -10.03
N PRO A 105 2.55 -6.86 -10.75
CA PRO A 105 2.47 -6.63 -12.18
C PRO A 105 1.85 -7.89 -12.76
N THR A 106 0.57 -7.80 -13.15
CA THR A 106 -0.12 -8.83 -13.88
C THR A 106 0.62 -8.84 -15.18
N ALA A 107 1.64 -9.69 -15.21
CA ALA A 107 2.57 -9.82 -16.31
C ALA A 107 1.72 -10.35 -17.47
N THR A 108 1.16 -9.43 -18.26
CA THR A 108 0.66 -9.82 -19.56
C THR A 108 1.88 -10.19 -20.39
N LEU A 109 1.71 -11.12 -21.33
CA LEU A 109 2.82 -11.64 -22.11
C LEU A 109 3.55 -10.55 -22.91
N ASP A 110 2.92 -9.38 -23.07
CA ASP A 110 3.41 -8.25 -23.85
C ASP A 110 3.79 -7.01 -22.98
N GLY A 111 3.77 -7.12 -21.63
CA GLY A 111 4.19 -6.06 -20.71
C GLY A 111 3.39 -5.95 -19.41
N PRO A 112 3.61 -4.91 -18.58
CA PRO A 112 2.76 -4.67 -17.42
C PRO A 112 1.40 -4.08 -17.87
N SER A 113 0.29 -4.64 -17.40
CA SER A 113 -1.04 -4.03 -17.62
C SER A 113 -1.24 -2.81 -16.71
N LYS A 114 -2.13 -1.89 -17.14
CA LYS A 114 -2.51 -0.75 -16.30
C LYS A 114 -3.23 -1.28 -15.04
N PRO A 115 -2.93 -0.73 -13.85
CA PRO A 115 -3.77 -0.84 -12.67
C PRO A 115 -5.27 -0.88 -12.96
N VAL A 116 -5.95 -1.94 -12.54
CA VAL A 116 -7.41 -2.04 -12.64
C VAL A 116 -8.09 -1.31 -11.48
N GLY A 117 -9.33 -0.87 -11.69
CA GLY A 117 -10.16 -0.22 -10.68
C GLY A 117 -10.27 1.30 -10.80
N ALA A 118 -11.45 1.82 -10.46
CA ALA A 118 -11.72 3.27 -10.39
C ALA A 118 -10.87 3.96 -9.32
N LEU A 119 -10.55 3.23 -8.24
CA LEU A 119 -9.68 3.69 -7.18
C LEU A 119 -8.27 4.02 -7.70
N SER A 120 -7.66 3.12 -8.45
CA SER A 120 -6.33 3.30 -9.04
C SER A 120 -6.29 4.58 -9.88
N ARG A 121 -7.37 4.85 -10.63
CA ARG A 121 -7.54 6.09 -11.39
C ARG A 121 -7.74 7.31 -10.48
N ALA A 122 -8.49 7.19 -9.39
CA ALA A 122 -8.69 8.25 -8.41
C ALA A 122 -7.37 8.64 -7.71
N LEU A 123 -6.56 7.67 -7.28
CA LEU A 123 -5.23 7.89 -6.70
C LEU A 123 -4.30 8.58 -7.71
N THR A 124 -4.27 8.10 -8.96
CA THR A 124 -3.51 8.73 -10.05
C THR A 124 -3.99 10.17 -10.31
N LYS A 125 -5.31 10.41 -10.27
CA LYS A 125 -5.89 11.75 -10.46
C LYS A 125 -5.48 12.69 -9.34
N LEU A 126 -5.56 12.25 -8.08
CA LEU A 126 -5.11 13.00 -6.90
C LEU A 126 -3.65 13.45 -7.04
N GLN A 127 -2.76 12.55 -7.49
CA GLN A 127 -1.36 12.90 -7.78
C GLN A 127 -1.22 13.93 -8.91
N SER A 128 -2.00 13.81 -9.99
CA SER A 128 -1.92 14.71 -11.13
C SER A 128 -2.47 16.12 -10.85
N SER A 129 -3.44 16.24 -9.95
CA SER A 129 -4.01 17.53 -9.53
C SER A 129 -3.06 18.33 -8.64
N THR A 130 -2.10 17.67 -7.99
CA THR A 130 -1.13 18.30 -7.09
C THR A 130 0.20 18.59 -7.80
N LYS A 131 0.17 19.39 -8.87
CA LYS A 131 1.38 20.12 -9.27
C LYS A 131 1.73 21.10 -8.15
N PHE A 132 2.71 20.71 -7.33
CA PHE A 132 3.51 21.52 -6.41
C PHE A 132 2.88 22.84 -5.94
N ARG A 133 2.26 22.84 -4.75
CA ARG A 133 2.35 23.99 -3.86
C ARG A 133 3.46 23.71 -2.85
N PRO A 134 4.59 24.43 -2.89
CA PRO A 134 5.59 24.32 -1.84
C PRO A 134 4.92 24.61 -0.50
N LEU A 135 4.94 23.63 0.41
CA LEU A 135 4.50 23.76 1.80
C LEU A 135 5.48 24.66 2.60
N ARG A 136 5.89 25.79 2.01
CA ARG A 136 6.81 26.77 2.60
C ARG A 136 6.12 28.11 2.87
N GLU A 137 4.94 28.37 2.31
CA GLU A 137 4.23 29.65 2.51
C GLU A 137 3.06 29.59 3.51
N ALA A 138 2.44 28.43 3.74
CA ALA A 138 1.34 28.31 4.71
C ALA A 138 1.79 28.54 6.17
N ALA A 139 3.09 28.37 6.46
CA ALA A 139 3.65 28.63 7.79
C ALA A 139 3.92 30.11 8.09
N LYS A 140 3.91 31.01 7.09
CA LYS A 140 4.22 32.44 7.27
C LYS A 140 3.00 33.33 7.55
N SER A 141 1.78 32.83 7.33
CA SER A 141 0.58 33.66 7.49
C SER A 141 -0.14 33.49 8.84
N VAL A 142 0.18 32.46 9.63
CA VAL A 142 -0.54 32.19 10.90
C VAL A 142 0.15 32.81 12.12
N THR A 143 1.40 33.26 12.02
CA THR A 143 2.16 33.82 13.15
C THR A 143 2.00 35.33 13.37
N LYS A 144 1.10 36.02 12.64
CA LYS A 144 0.92 37.48 12.80
C LYS A 144 -0.38 37.94 13.46
N GLN A 145 -1.33 37.06 13.73
CA GLN A 145 -2.53 37.44 14.47
C GLN A 145 -2.99 36.25 15.31
N ILE A 146 -2.69 36.29 16.60
CA ILE A 146 -3.57 35.89 17.71
C ILE A 146 -2.76 36.19 18.98
N GLY A 147 -3.07 37.33 19.59
CA GLY A 147 -2.70 37.63 20.97
C GLY A 147 -3.87 37.28 21.87
N GLY A 148 -3.56 36.70 23.03
CA GLY A 148 -4.45 36.66 24.21
C GLY A 148 -5.26 35.37 24.41
N PRO A 149 -5.49 34.94 25.67
CA PRO A 149 -5.81 33.56 26.03
C PRO A 149 -7.33 33.32 26.13
N THR A 150 -7.83 32.26 25.50
CA THR A 150 -9.13 31.66 25.88
C THR A 150 -9.02 30.15 25.81
N HIS A 151 -9.09 29.51 26.98
CA HIS A 151 -8.72 28.11 27.19
C HIS A 151 -9.89 27.12 27.09
N GLU A 152 -11.07 27.53 26.62
CA GLU A 152 -12.26 26.66 26.61
C GLU A 152 -12.95 26.51 25.24
N VAL A 153 -12.42 27.16 24.20
CA VAL A 153 -13.02 27.13 22.83
C VAL A 153 -12.32 26.10 21.91
N ALA A 154 -11.20 25.52 22.33
CA ALA A 154 -10.35 24.67 21.49
C ALA A 154 -11.02 23.38 20.99
N ALA A 155 -11.86 22.72 21.80
CA ALA A 155 -12.45 21.43 21.43
C ALA A 155 -13.57 21.54 20.37
N LYS A 156 -14.30 22.65 20.33
CA LYS A 156 -15.40 22.87 19.36
C LYS A 156 -14.96 23.54 18.06
N VAL A 157 -13.82 24.23 18.08
CA VAL A 157 -13.26 24.85 16.86
C VAL A 157 -12.59 23.80 15.98
N ASP A 158 -12.06 22.72 16.55
CA ASP A 158 -11.39 21.67 15.78
C ASP A 158 -12.38 20.90 14.88
N GLU A 159 -13.59 20.63 15.37
CA GLU A 159 -14.67 19.97 14.61
C GLU A 159 -15.17 20.86 13.45
N TYR A 160 -15.29 22.17 13.69
CA TYR A 160 -15.70 23.16 12.66
C TYR A 160 -14.58 23.46 11.65
N ALA A 161 -13.31 23.47 12.08
CA ALA A 161 -12.16 23.64 11.20
C ALA A 161 -11.95 22.41 10.30
N ARG A 162 -12.20 21.20 10.82
CA ARG A 162 -12.22 19.96 10.02
C ARG A 162 -13.28 20.01 8.93
N GLY A 163 -14.47 20.54 9.23
CA GLY A 163 -15.57 20.71 8.26
C GLY A 163 -15.39 21.86 7.26
N MET A 164 -14.61 22.90 7.59
CA MET A 164 -14.40 24.07 6.71
C MET A 164 -13.22 23.94 5.74
N ILE A 165 -12.24 23.09 6.02
CA ILE A 165 -11.14 22.80 5.07
C ILE A 165 -11.63 21.88 3.93
N SER A 166 -12.76 21.20 4.10
CA SER A 166 -13.47 20.45 3.06
C SER A 166 -14.09 21.31 1.93
N ALA A 167 -13.91 22.63 1.95
CA ALA A 167 -14.49 23.56 0.97
C ALA A 167 -13.87 23.51 -0.44
N SER A 168 -12.99 22.55 -0.74
CA SER A 168 -12.51 22.27 -2.09
C SER A 168 -12.45 20.77 -2.36
N GLY A 169 -13.61 20.14 -2.53
CA GLY A 169 -13.74 18.73 -2.97
C GLY A 169 -13.02 17.75 -2.04
N SER A 170 -13.71 17.31 -0.99
CA SER A 170 -13.24 16.28 -0.06
C SER A 170 -12.72 15.06 -0.81
N SER A 171 -11.52 14.61 -0.47
CA SER A 171 -11.03 13.31 -0.88
C SER A 171 -11.90 12.21 -0.26
N LEU A 172 -11.99 11.05 -0.91
CA LEU A 172 -12.69 9.87 -0.36
C LEU A 172 -12.23 9.55 1.07
N PHE A 173 -10.96 9.79 1.39
CA PHE A 173 -10.41 9.53 2.72
C PHE A 173 -10.99 10.48 3.78
N GLU A 174 -11.19 11.75 3.44
CA GLU A 174 -11.81 12.73 4.33
C GLU A 174 -13.30 12.42 4.54
N GLU A 175 -14.00 11.96 3.49
CA GLU A 175 -15.38 11.49 3.61
C GLU A 175 -15.50 10.24 4.50
N LEU A 176 -14.47 9.39 4.52
CA LEU A 176 -14.35 8.27 5.44
C LEU A 176 -13.90 8.69 6.86
N GLY A 177 -13.71 9.98 7.13
CA GLY A 177 -13.34 10.52 8.44
C GLY A 177 -11.84 10.56 8.73
N LEU A 178 -10.97 10.34 7.73
CA LEU A 178 -9.52 10.38 7.91
C LEU A 178 -8.97 11.78 7.62
N TYR A 179 -8.04 12.25 8.46
CA TYR A 179 -7.27 13.45 8.17
C TYR A 179 -6.20 13.15 7.11
N TYR A 180 -6.35 13.71 5.91
CA TYR A 180 -5.51 13.38 4.77
C TYR A 180 -4.31 14.34 4.62
N ILE A 181 -3.11 13.77 4.48
CA ILE A 181 -1.85 14.49 4.25
C ILE A 181 -1.17 13.91 3.01
N GLY A 182 -1.10 14.68 1.93
CA GLY A 182 -0.30 14.35 0.75
C GLY A 182 -1.00 14.63 -0.59
N PRO A 183 -0.53 14.05 -1.69
CA PRO A 183 0.66 13.20 -1.79
C PRO A 183 1.97 13.97 -1.50
N VAL A 184 2.96 13.30 -0.90
CA VAL A 184 4.32 13.84 -0.68
C VAL A 184 5.38 12.90 -1.26
N ASP A 185 6.60 13.39 -1.48
CA ASP A 185 7.72 12.58 -1.95
C ASP A 185 8.16 11.58 -0.87
N GLY A 186 7.98 10.29 -1.15
CA GLY A 186 8.35 9.20 -0.25
C GLY A 186 9.86 8.90 -0.21
N HIS A 187 10.67 9.59 -1.02
CA HIS A 187 12.14 9.47 -1.00
C HIS A 187 12.84 10.61 -0.25
N CYS A 188 12.11 11.67 0.13
CA CYS A 188 12.65 12.78 0.92
C CYS A 188 12.50 12.47 2.43
N VAL A 189 13.53 11.87 3.03
CA VAL A 189 13.49 11.42 4.44
C VAL A 189 13.29 12.59 5.39
N GLU A 190 13.89 13.74 5.11
CA GLU A 190 13.81 14.95 5.92
C GLU A 190 12.37 15.49 5.99
N ASP A 191 11.67 15.50 4.85
CA ASP A 191 10.26 15.90 4.78
C ASP A 191 9.38 14.90 5.52
N LEU A 192 9.62 13.60 5.32
CA LEU A 192 8.87 12.56 6.03
C LEU A 192 9.04 12.67 7.54
N VAL A 193 10.28 12.82 8.03
CA VAL A 193 10.56 13.02 9.48
C VAL A 193 9.82 14.26 10.00
N THR A 194 9.84 15.36 9.25
CA THR A 194 9.11 16.59 9.61
C THR A 194 7.61 16.36 9.71
N ILE A 195 7.02 15.63 8.76
CA ILE A 195 5.59 15.30 8.75
C ILE A 195 5.27 14.39 9.95
N PHE A 196 6.04 13.33 10.18
CA PHE A 196 5.80 12.39 11.28
C PHE A 196 5.93 13.07 12.65
N GLU A 197 6.92 13.94 12.87
CA GLU A 197 7.04 14.68 14.14
C GLU A 197 5.89 15.68 14.35
N LYS A 198 5.38 16.30 13.27
CA LYS A 198 4.17 17.14 13.36
C LYS A 198 2.94 16.32 13.73
N VAL A 199 2.67 15.21 13.03
CA VAL A 199 1.51 14.35 13.32
C VAL A 199 1.60 13.77 14.74
N LYS A 200 2.80 13.37 15.16
CA LYS A 200 3.08 12.86 16.51
C LYS A 200 2.80 13.89 17.61
N SER A 201 3.01 15.18 17.34
CA SER A 201 2.77 16.25 18.32
C SER A 201 1.31 16.74 18.36
N MET A 202 0.47 16.32 17.41
CA MET A 202 -0.96 16.64 17.43
C MET A 202 -1.67 15.88 18.56
N PRO A 203 -2.45 16.57 19.41
CA PRO A 203 -3.26 15.92 20.43
C PRO A 203 -4.44 15.20 19.79
N ALA A 204 -4.41 13.86 19.78
CA ALA A 204 -5.49 12.99 19.32
C ALA A 204 -6.14 13.42 17.98
N PRO A 205 -5.38 13.45 16.87
CA PRO A 205 -5.88 13.92 15.57
C PRO A 205 -6.95 13.01 14.92
N GLY A 206 -7.43 11.98 15.62
CA GLY A 206 -8.20 10.90 15.03
C GLY A 206 -7.34 10.05 14.07
N PRO A 207 -7.95 9.36 13.09
CA PRO A 207 -7.22 8.59 12.11
C PRO A 207 -6.60 9.51 11.05
N VAL A 208 -5.28 9.43 10.86
CA VAL A 208 -4.52 10.23 9.88
C VAL A 208 -4.07 9.34 8.72
N LEU A 209 -4.28 9.77 7.48
CA LEU A 209 -3.71 9.12 6.29
C LEU A 209 -2.60 9.98 5.69
N ILE A 210 -1.37 9.46 5.69
CA ILE A 210 -0.21 10.08 5.02
C ILE A 210 0.01 9.35 3.70
N HIS A 211 -0.23 10.04 2.59
CA HIS A 211 -0.02 9.52 1.24
C HIS A 211 1.38 9.88 0.76
N ILE A 212 2.25 8.88 0.64
CA ILE A 212 3.61 9.02 0.11
C ILE A 212 3.69 8.40 -1.29
N VAL A 213 4.45 9.04 -2.18
CA VAL A 213 4.69 8.56 -3.53
C VAL A 213 6.12 8.02 -3.61
N THR A 214 6.29 6.76 -4.00
CA THR A 214 7.61 6.12 -4.13
C THR A 214 7.83 5.55 -5.53
N GLU A 215 9.04 5.03 -5.75
CA GLU A 215 9.43 4.36 -6.98
C GLU A 215 9.80 2.91 -6.65
N LYS A 216 9.07 1.95 -7.22
CA LYS A 216 9.34 0.54 -6.97
C LYS A 216 10.64 0.12 -7.66
N GLY A 217 11.52 -0.53 -6.90
CA GLY A 217 12.86 -0.90 -7.34
C GLY A 217 13.92 0.20 -7.17
N LYS A 218 13.57 1.34 -6.56
CA LYS A 218 14.47 2.50 -6.40
C LYS A 218 15.87 2.09 -5.91
N GLY A 219 16.88 2.62 -6.60
CA GLY A 219 18.29 2.41 -6.27
C GLY A 219 18.88 1.11 -6.84
N TYR A 220 18.10 0.35 -7.60
CA TYR A 220 18.57 -0.87 -8.27
C TYR A 220 18.18 -0.85 -9.76
N PRO A 221 19.08 -0.37 -10.65
CA PRO A 221 18.77 -0.16 -12.07
C PRO A 221 18.14 -1.36 -12.81
N PRO A 222 18.57 -2.63 -12.58
CA PRO A 222 17.92 -3.77 -13.21
C PRO A 222 16.45 -3.93 -12.79
N ALA A 223 16.10 -3.64 -11.54
CA ALA A 223 14.70 -3.62 -11.11
C ALA A 223 13.97 -2.42 -11.67
N GLU A 224 14.57 -1.23 -11.73
CA GLU A 224 13.92 -0.06 -12.29
C GLU A 224 13.59 -0.22 -13.79
N ALA A 225 14.42 -0.94 -14.54
CA ALA A 225 14.18 -1.23 -15.94
C ALA A 225 13.20 -2.40 -16.17
N ALA A 226 13.05 -3.31 -15.20
CA ALA A 226 12.20 -4.48 -15.34
C ALA A 226 10.71 -4.12 -15.36
N ALA A 227 9.95 -4.74 -16.27
CA ALA A 227 8.50 -4.56 -16.39
C ALA A 227 7.76 -4.83 -15.07
N ASP A 228 8.18 -5.87 -14.34
CA ASP A 228 7.61 -6.26 -13.06
C ASP A 228 8.33 -5.67 -11.83
N ARG A 229 9.32 -4.81 -12.07
CA ARG A 229 10.25 -4.29 -11.06
C ARG A 229 10.92 -5.36 -10.20
N MET A 230 11.10 -6.55 -10.78
CA MET A 230 11.68 -7.70 -10.08
C MET A 230 10.90 -8.05 -8.80
N HIS A 231 9.58 -7.91 -8.83
CA HIS A 231 8.70 -8.20 -7.69
C HIS A 231 8.80 -9.67 -7.23
N GLY A 232 8.92 -10.59 -8.19
CA GLY A 232 9.16 -12.01 -7.96
C GLY A 232 10.47 -12.44 -8.62
N VAL A 233 11.53 -12.58 -7.83
CA VAL A 233 12.82 -13.06 -8.33
C VAL A 233 13.11 -14.46 -7.80
N VAL A 234 13.48 -15.36 -8.71
CA VAL A 234 14.28 -16.54 -8.35
C VAL A 234 15.73 -16.11 -8.12
N LYS A 235 16.63 -17.04 -7.79
CA LYS A 235 18.07 -16.73 -7.71
C LYS A 235 18.50 -15.99 -8.97
N PHE A 236 19.12 -14.82 -8.82
CA PHE A 236 19.50 -13.95 -9.93
C PHE A 236 20.89 -13.37 -9.68
N GLU A 237 21.54 -12.91 -10.75
CA GLU A 237 22.82 -12.23 -10.67
C GLU A 237 22.60 -10.75 -10.31
N PRO A 238 23.11 -10.26 -9.15
CA PRO A 238 22.82 -8.89 -8.70
C PRO A 238 23.33 -7.80 -9.65
N ALA A 239 24.45 -8.00 -10.34
CA ALA A 239 25.00 -6.98 -11.23
C ALA A 239 24.12 -6.76 -12.48
N THR A 240 23.49 -7.82 -12.98
CA THR A 240 22.78 -7.80 -14.28
C THR A 240 21.27 -7.91 -14.14
N GLY A 241 20.77 -8.34 -12.97
CA GLY A 241 19.36 -8.70 -12.77
C GLY A 241 18.96 -10.03 -13.43
N ARG A 242 19.88 -10.73 -14.09
CA ARG A 242 19.57 -11.95 -14.86
C ARG A 242 19.15 -13.07 -13.92
N GLN A 243 17.90 -13.52 -14.06
CA GLN A 243 17.37 -14.64 -13.30
C GLN A 243 17.94 -15.98 -13.78
N LEU A 244 18.41 -16.79 -12.84
CA LEU A 244 18.89 -18.15 -13.07
C LEU A 244 17.71 -19.11 -12.96
N LYS A 245 17.04 -19.37 -14.09
CA LYS A 245 15.94 -20.33 -14.17
C LYS A 245 16.50 -21.73 -14.48
N SER A 246 16.21 -22.71 -13.64
CA SER A 246 16.45 -24.11 -13.96
C SER A 246 15.47 -24.55 -15.06
N LYS A 247 15.97 -25.15 -16.14
CA LYS A 247 15.11 -25.77 -17.15
C LYS A 247 14.50 -27.04 -16.58
N SER A 248 13.18 -27.10 -16.55
CA SER A 248 12.43 -28.33 -16.24
C SER A 248 12.12 -29.08 -17.55
N PRO A 249 12.16 -30.42 -17.57
CA PRO A 249 11.74 -31.20 -18.73
C PRO A 249 10.22 -31.15 -18.96
N THR A 250 9.45 -30.76 -17.94
CA THR A 250 7.99 -30.68 -17.99
C THR A 250 7.49 -29.26 -17.74
N LEU A 251 6.28 -28.97 -18.24
CA LEU A 251 5.58 -27.72 -17.95
C LEU A 251 5.16 -27.66 -16.48
N SER A 252 4.90 -26.45 -15.98
CA SER A 252 4.32 -26.25 -14.66
C SER A 252 2.82 -26.58 -14.67
N TYR A 253 2.26 -26.91 -13.50
CA TYR A 253 0.80 -27.07 -13.36
C TYR A 253 0.04 -25.83 -13.85
N THR A 254 0.56 -24.63 -13.56
CA THR A 254 0.03 -23.36 -14.05
C THR A 254 -0.09 -23.32 -15.57
N GLN A 255 0.95 -23.79 -16.28
CA GLN A 255 0.95 -23.82 -17.74
C GLN A 255 -0.03 -24.86 -18.29
N TYR A 256 -0.06 -26.08 -17.71
CA TYR A 256 -1.03 -27.10 -18.08
C TYR A 256 -2.49 -26.62 -17.88
N PHE A 257 -2.76 -25.95 -16.76
CA PHE A 257 -4.06 -25.33 -16.48
C PHE A 257 -4.42 -24.29 -17.55
N ALA A 258 -3.52 -23.35 -17.83
CA ALA A 258 -3.78 -22.27 -18.79
C ALA A 258 -4.06 -22.80 -20.21
N GLU A 259 -3.23 -23.74 -20.69
CA GLU A 259 -3.41 -24.36 -22.02
C GLU A 259 -4.72 -25.15 -22.12
N SER A 260 -5.08 -25.89 -21.07
CA SER A 260 -6.33 -26.65 -21.03
C SER A 260 -7.54 -25.70 -21.02
N LEU A 261 -7.51 -24.67 -20.18
CA LEU A 261 -8.59 -23.67 -20.09
C LEU A 261 -8.81 -22.94 -21.43
N ILE A 262 -7.73 -22.61 -22.14
CA ILE A 262 -7.81 -21.99 -23.47
C ILE A 262 -8.51 -22.92 -24.46
N ARG A 263 -8.17 -24.20 -24.49
CA ARG A 263 -8.81 -25.18 -25.41
C ARG A 263 -10.30 -25.33 -25.14
N GLU A 264 -10.70 -25.40 -23.87
CA GLU A 264 -12.13 -25.44 -23.51
C GLU A 264 -12.84 -24.17 -23.97
N ALA A 265 -12.23 -22.99 -23.77
CA ALA A 265 -12.82 -21.71 -24.19
C ALA A 265 -12.80 -21.46 -25.71
N GLU A 266 -12.01 -22.20 -26.49
CA GLU A 266 -12.10 -22.21 -27.96
C GLU A 266 -13.36 -22.93 -28.44
N SER A 267 -13.88 -23.88 -27.66
CA SER A 267 -15.06 -24.67 -28.01
C SER A 267 -16.34 -24.18 -27.34
N ASP A 268 -16.24 -23.49 -26.20
CA ASP A 268 -17.37 -22.90 -25.47
C ASP A 268 -17.19 -21.40 -25.24
N GLU A 269 -18.05 -20.61 -25.88
CA GLU A 269 -18.06 -19.15 -25.76
C GLU A 269 -18.43 -18.66 -24.35
N LYS A 270 -19.07 -19.51 -23.53
CA LYS A 270 -19.51 -19.17 -22.16
C LYS A 270 -18.38 -19.20 -21.13
N VAL A 271 -17.23 -19.79 -21.46
CA VAL A 271 -16.08 -19.87 -20.55
C VAL A 271 -15.43 -18.50 -20.43
N VAL A 272 -15.30 -18.03 -19.18
CA VAL A 272 -14.61 -16.79 -18.81
C VAL A 272 -13.57 -17.08 -17.74
N ALA A 273 -12.51 -16.27 -17.71
CA ALA A 273 -11.46 -16.33 -16.70
C ALA A 273 -11.53 -15.13 -15.76
N ILE A 274 -11.32 -15.35 -14.48
CA ILE A 274 -11.26 -14.29 -13.45
C ILE A 274 -10.02 -14.51 -12.60
N HIS A 275 -9.25 -13.47 -12.33
CA HIS A 275 -8.13 -13.52 -11.40
C HIS A 275 -8.06 -12.29 -10.49
N ALA A 276 -7.55 -12.49 -9.28
CA ALA A 276 -7.29 -11.42 -8.34
C ALA A 276 -5.82 -10.95 -8.43
N ALA A 277 -5.52 -10.05 -9.38
CA ALA A 277 -4.16 -9.51 -9.61
C ALA A 277 -3.04 -10.55 -9.83
N MET A 278 -3.40 -11.78 -10.21
CA MET A 278 -2.49 -12.93 -10.25
C MET A 278 -2.37 -13.55 -11.65
N GLY A 279 -2.59 -12.77 -12.71
CA GLY A 279 -2.57 -13.26 -14.11
C GLY A 279 -1.32 -14.08 -14.47
N GLY A 280 -0.11 -13.62 -14.08
CA GLY A 280 1.13 -14.37 -14.32
C GLY A 280 1.30 -15.61 -13.41
N GLY A 281 0.91 -15.50 -12.13
CA GLY A 281 1.03 -16.62 -11.18
C GLY A 281 0.01 -17.75 -11.42
N THR A 282 -1.14 -17.42 -12.01
CA THR A 282 -2.22 -18.36 -12.37
C THR A 282 -2.18 -18.81 -13.82
N GLY A 283 -1.35 -18.18 -14.67
CA GLY A 283 -1.32 -18.45 -16.11
C GLY A 283 -2.50 -17.86 -16.87
N LEU A 284 -3.36 -17.09 -16.22
CA LEU A 284 -4.49 -16.42 -16.87
C LEU A 284 -4.06 -15.26 -17.79
N ASN A 285 -2.79 -14.83 -17.71
CA ASN A 285 -2.20 -13.96 -18.72
C ASN A 285 -2.15 -14.60 -20.12
N TYR A 286 -2.01 -15.92 -20.24
CA TYR A 286 -2.12 -16.64 -21.51
C TYR A 286 -3.57 -16.61 -22.02
N PHE A 287 -4.53 -16.84 -21.13
CA PHE A 287 -5.96 -16.78 -21.46
C PHE A 287 -6.36 -15.37 -21.93
N GLN A 288 -5.96 -14.33 -21.19
CA GLN A 288 -6.22 -12.93 -21.53
C GLN A 288 -5.66 -12.55 -22.90
N LYS A 289 -4.48 -13.06 -23.27
CA LYS A 289 -3.91 -12.81 -24.60
C LYS A 289 -4.76 -13.41 -25.71
N ARG A 290 -5.36 -14.58 -25.49
CA ARG A 290 -6.21 -15.26 -26.48
C ARG A 290 -7.63 -14.70 -26.51
N PHE A 291 -8.18 -14.36 -25.35
CA PHE A 291 -9.56 -13.93 -25.15
C PHE A 291 -9.64 -12.69 -24.24
N PRO A 292 -9.24 -11.50 -24.75
CA PRO A 292 -9.13 -10.30 -23.93
C PRO A 292 -10.46 -9.85 -23.31
N GLU A 293 -11.57 -10.01 -24.03
CA GLU A 293 -12.91 -9.63 -23.57
C GLU A 293 -13.53 -10.63 -22.58
N ARG A 294 -12.88 -11.79 -22.33
CA ARG A 294 -13.38 -12.85 -21.44
C ARG A 294 -12.46 -13.11 -20.25
N CYS A 295 -11.52 -12.21 -19.97
CA CYS A 295 -10.62 -12.32 -18.83
C CYS A 295 -10.73 -11.07 -17.95
N PHE A 296 -11.09 -11.26 -16.68
CA PHE A 296 -11.34 -10.18 -15.74
C PHE A 296 -10.30 -10.19 -14.62
N ASP A 297 -9.64 -9.05 -14.42
CA ASP A 297 -8.79 -8.80 -13.26
C ASP A 297 -9.56 -7.97 -12.23
N VAL A 298 -9.78 -8.55 -11.05
CA VAL A 298 -10.50 -7.88 -9.95
C VAL A 298 -9.57 -7.13 -8.99
N GLY A 299 -8.26 -7.12 -9.23
CA GLY A 299 -7.29 -6.55 -8.28
C GLY A 299 -7.07 -7.49 -7.09
N ILE A 300 -6.66 -6.98 -5.92
CA ILE A 300 -6.51 -7.80 -4.71
C ILE A 300 -7.87 -7.87 -3.98
N ALA A 301 -8.89 -8.36 -4.68
CA ALA A 301 -10.26 -8.47 -4.17
C ALA A 301 -10.81 -9.86 -4.48
N GLU A 302 -10.42 -10.84 -3.68
CA GLU A 302 -10.86 -12.23 -3.85
C GLU A 302 -12.33 -12.48 -3.47
N GLN A 303 -12.95 -11.62 -2.64
CA GLN A 303 -14.36 -11.72 -2.24
C GLN A 303 -15.31 -11.38 -3.39
#